data_AF-A0A352Y520-F1
#
_entry.id   AF-A0A352Y520-F1
#
_cell.length_a   1.000
_cell.length_b   1.000
_cell.length_c   1.000
_cell.angle_alpha   90.00
_cell.angle_beta   90.00
_cell.angle_gamma   90.00
#
_symmetry.space_group_name_H-M   'P 1'
#
loop_
_entity.id
_entity.type
_entity.pdbx_description
1 polymer ?
#
loop_
_entity_poly.entity_id
_entity_poly.type
_entity_poly.pdbx_seq_one_letter_code
_entity_poly.pdbx_strand_id
1 'polypeptide(L)' 'METNSDGTYFREGDRVRIISTQETGRINAADGGVVYVLMDKTSETKLFSAYVDKDAYIELVTQ' A
#
# COMPACT_ATOMS: atom_id res chain seq x y z
N MET A 1 1.55 6.11 -7.39
CA MET A 1 1.48 4.86 -8.18
C MET A 1 2.26 5.01 -9.48
N GLU A 2 3.20 4.11 -9.75
CA GLU A 2 3.74 3.90 -11.10
C GLU A 2 3.42 2.49 -11.55
N THR A 3 2.85 2.34 -12.75
CA THR A 3 2.57 1.04 -13.34
C THR A 3 3.40 0.88 -14.60
N ASN A 4 4.36 -0.04 -14.56
CA ASN A 4 5.20 -0.40 -15.70
C ASN A 4 4.93 -1.85 -16.11
N SER A 5 5.55 -2.31 -17.20
CA SER A 5 5.41 -3.70 -17.68
C SER A 5 5.78 -4.77 -16.65
N ASP A 6 6.50 -4.39 -15.60
CA ASP A 6 6.98 -5.27 -14.53
C ASP A 6 6.03 -5.32 -13.30
N GLY A 7 5.05 -4.42 -13.23
CA GLY A 7 4.08 -4.39 -12.14
C GLY A 7 3.62 -2.99 -11.74
N THR A 8 2.72 -2.95 -10.78
CA THR A 8 2.32 -1.71 -10.10
C THR A 8 3.18 -1.52 -8.86
N TYR A 9 3.87 -0.39 -8.82
CA TYR A 9 4.73 0.01 -7.71
C TYR A 9 4.09 1.10 -6.88
N PHE A 10 4.08 0.85 -5.59
CA PHE A 10 3.71 1.80 -4.56
C PHE A 10 4.87 2.76 -4.25
N ARG A 11 4.59 4.05 -4.07
CA ARG A 11 5.57 5.05 -3.66
C ARG A 11 5.28 5.55 -2.25
N GLU A 12 6.32 6.01 -1.56
CA GLU A 12 6.16 6.75 -0.32
C GLU A 12 5.21 7.93 -0.53
N GLY A 13 4.26 8.08 0.38
CA GLY A 13 3.21 9.08 0.31
C GLY A 13 1.95 8.67 -0.46
N ASP A 14 1.93 7.53 -1.17
CA ASP A 14 0.70 7.02 -1.78
C ASP A 14 -0.35 6.68 -0.71
N ARG A 15 -1.61 7.01 -0.98
CA ARG A 15 -2.72 6.65 -0.10
C ARG A 15 -3.26 5.28 -0.50
N VAL A 16 -3.42 4.41 0.48
CA VAL A 16 -3.91 3.05 0.27
C VAL A 16 -5.08 2.74 1.18
N ARG A 17 -5.89 1.76 0.77
CA ARG A 17 -6.96 1.16 1.55
C ARG A 17 -6.68 -0.32 1.72
N ILE A 18 -6.81 -0.83 2.94
CA ILE A 18 -6.76 -2.26 3.20
C ILE A 18 -8.09 -2.87 2.76
N ILE A 19 -8.08 -3.81 1.82
CA ILE A 19 -9.30 -4.40 1.24
C ILE A 19 -10.14 -5.10 2.31
N SER A 20 -9.50 -5.87 3.19
CA SER A 20 -10.19 -6.66 4.22
C SER A 20 -10.88 -5.83 5.30
N THR A 21 -10.33 -4.68 5.67
CA THR A 21 -10.85 -3.86 6.78
C THR A 21 -11.43 -2.52 6.32
N GLN A 22 -11.24 -2.18 5.04
CA GLN A 22 -11.52 -0.87 4.46
C GLN A 22 -10.83 0.30 5.17
N GLU A 23 -9.86 0.03 6.03
CA GLU A 23 -9.09 1.06 6.69
C GLU A 23 -8.15 1.74 5.70
N THR A 24 -7.98 3.04 5.84
CA THR A 24 -7.08 3.82 5.00
C THR A 24 -5.76 4.10 5.72
N GLY A 25 -4.71 4.20 4.93
CA GLY A 25 -3.39 4.57 5.40
C GLY A 25 -2.56 5.21 4.29
N ARG A 26 -1.33 5.54 4.64
CA ARG A 26 -0.38 6.14 3.72
C ARG A 26 0.91 5.36 3.73
N ILE A 27 1.51 5.16 2.58
CA ILE A 27 2.78 4.44 2.48
C ILE A 27 3.87 5.33 3.06
N ASN A 28 4.51 4.82 4.10
CA ASN A 28 5.59 5.48 4.81
C ASN A 28 6.97 5.05 4.28
N ALA A 29 7.09 3.85 3.73
CA ALA A 29 8.31 3.36 3.08
C ALA A 29 7.99 2.13 2.20
N ALA A 30 8.84 1.85 1.22
CA ALA A 30 8.80 0.63 0.43
C ALA A 30 10.23 0.11 0.23
N ASP A 31 10.48 -1.16 0.56
CA ASP A 31 11.80 -1.79 0.44
C ASP A 31 11.64 -3.26 0.06
N GLY A 32 12.43 -3.76 -0.89
CA GLY A 32 12.56 -5.20 -1.17
C GLY A 32 11.27 -5.97 -1.44
N GLY A 33 10.21 -5.35 -1.97
CA GLY A 33 8.92 -6.00 -2.20
C GLY A 33 7.99 -6.02 -0.99
N VAL A 34 8.26 -5.18 0.02
CA VAL A 34 7.37 -4.92 1.17
C VAL A 34 7.10 -3.43 1.30
N VAL A 35 5.88 -3.06 1.68
CA VAL A 35 5.45 -1.68 1.93
C VAL A 35 5.02 -1.51 3.37
N TYR A 36 5.42 -0.38 3.94
CA TYR A 36 5.06 0.06 5.29
C TYR A 36 3.93 1.08 5.16
N VAL A 37 2.77 0.78 5.71
CA VAL A 37 1.58 1.63 5.67
C VAL A 37 1.33 2.19 7.05
N LEU A 38 1.38 3.52 7.17
CA LEU A 38 0.94 4.25 8.35
C LEU A 38 -0.58 4.40 8.32
N MET A 39 -1.25 3.83 9.31
CA MET A 39 -2.71 3.84 9.42
C MET A 39 -3.23 5.21 9.86
N ASP A 40 -4.24 5.73 9.16
CA ASP A 40 -4.80 7.06 9.40
C ASP A 40 -5.48 7.16 10.78
N LYS A 41 -6.20 6.09 11.17
CA LYS A 41 -6.99 6.06 12.42
C LYS A 41 -6.17 5.75 13.67
N THR A 42 -5.23 4.81 13.58
CA THR A 42 -4.52 4.30 14.76
C THR A 42 -3.10 4.84 14.88
N SER A 43 -2.57 5.51 13.85
CA SER A 43 -1.16 5.90 13.75
C SER A 43 -0.18 4.72 13.88
N GLU A 44 -0.67 3.49 13.69
CA GLU A 44 0.16 2.29 13.67
C GLU A 44 0.76 2.06 12.29
N THR A 45 1.96 1.51 12.24
CA THR A 45 2.60 1.09 10.99
C THR A 45 2.32 -0.40 10.76
N LYS A 46 1.62 -0.73 9.67
CA LYS A 46 1.37 -2.10 9.22
C LYS A 46 2.24 -2.44 8.01
N LEU A 47 2.71 -3.67 7.93
CA LEU A 47 3.55 -4.16 6.83
C LEU A 47 2.71 -4.98 5.85
N PHE A 48 2.88 -4.75 4.55
CA PHE A 48 2.21 -5.52 3.50
C PHE A 48 3.20 -5.89 2.41
N SER A 49 3.02 -7.05 1.78
CA SER A 49 3.77 -7.39 0.57
C SER A 49 3.42 -6.40 -0.55
N ALA A 50 4.44 -5.82 -1.18
CA ALA A 50 4.32 -4.88 -2.29
C ALA A 50 3.88 -5.55 -3.59
N TYR A 51 3.93 -6.89 -3.65
CA TYR A 51 3.39 -7.64 -4.79
C TYR A 51 1.89 -7.40 -4.86
N VAL A 52 1.52 -6.52 -5.79
CA VAL A 52 0.16 -6.38 -6.30
C VAL A 52 -0.17 -7.62 -7.13
N ASP A 53 -0.19 -8.78 -6.48
CA ASP A 53 -0.85 -9.94 -7.05
C ASP A 53 -2.37 -9.73 -6.92
N LYS A 54 -3.17 -10.55 -7.60
CA LYS A 54 -4.63 -10.43 -7.64
C LYS A 54 -5.28 -10.53 -6.26
N ASP A 55 -4.51 -10.98 -5.26
CA ASP A 55 -4.84 -11.10 -3.84
C ASP A 55 -4.16 -10.05 -2.94
N ALA A 56 -3.71 -8.92 -3.49
CA ALA A 56 -3.09 -7.86 -2.69
C ALA A 56 -4.04 -7.38 -1.59
N TYR A 57 -3.58 -7.41 -0.33
CA TYR A 57 -4.38 -6.99 0.83
C TYR A 57 -4.68 -5.49 0.87
N ILE A 58 -4.03 -4.70 0.02
CA ILE A 58 -4.17 -3.25 -0.07
C ILE A 58 -4.40 -2.79 -1.52
N GLU A 59 -5.25 -1.79 -1.70
CA GLU A 59 -5.53 -1.12 -2.97
C GLU A 59 -5.12 0.35 -2.91
N LEU A 60 -4.72 0.93 -4.04
CA LEU A 60 -4.40 2.35 -4.11
C LEU A 60 -5.68 3.17 -4.19
N VAL A 61 -5.76 4.23 -3.39
CA VAL A 61 -6.90 5.16 -3.44
C VAL A 61 -6.51 6.33 -4.36
N THR A 62 -6.90 6.24 -5.62
CA THR A 62 -6.82 7.38 -6.56
C THR A 62 -7.96 8.34 -6.25
N GLN A 63 -7.65 9.58 -5.85
CA GLN A 63 -8.64 10.66 -5.82
C GLN A 63 -9.01 11.11 -7.22
#